data_AF-A0A936U939-F1
#
_entry.id   AF-A0A936U939-F1
#
_cell.length_a   1.000
_cell.length_b   1.000
_cell.length_c   1.000
_cell.angle_alpha   90.00
_cell.angle_beta   90.00
_cell.angle_gamma   90.00
#
_symmetry.space_group_name_H-M   'P 1'
#
loop_
_entity.id
_entity.type
_entity.pdbx_description
1 polymer ?
#
loop_
_entity_poly.entity_id
_entity_poly.type
_entity_poly.pdbx_seq_one_letter_code
_entity_poly.pdbx_strand_id
1 'polypeptide(L)'
;MRADRPALLVLALLLACGDGGAPQPSGAPQDGPPGAPPGGGPQHDQGQKHPPLPADNPVWDWNAGGFVSDFGWYGEKSWDDVRMRVAGHLGVIGRDRARLAASQGDLLGAAAAYTELADALAAFPTPPPGPAAEIHTLLIAAARRDAALCAALARGEAPAAGDGLAGLRARVLALALKATPEAQDAAEARAVREALLLHLPLDPQLDLDSFTDFDDRHKLRVRLFAAALDAVDPLGHTDPWGYWEAAERRRQALTLYAAAGALAALPEAQDDPRRLGEHLQGASPDLSARPRLQWPTAFAAAWTSPSPGFTAAGLGGLPTGDTLIDVAAQPGPRAIGSLSRLGLDDPEHLAALEAEAKALNDALKSSPEATLKRLDVWVSRIDAYGHGSRYYNIKQARNEAVRRLAEAGHHPLALVVLRQSWPLHHQDWACPNREGILRAIEARLLVLAGDPAAAAALQTAWSSSLEFLKQVDAAEAAGPGAGLKPPSPGPISGGTPGGPPGPPPGGHTPRGPHTPAPGRP
;
A
#
# COMPACT_ATOMS: atom_id res chain seq x y z
N MET A 1 29.34 -42.55 1.67
CA MET A 1 29.88 -42.47 0.29
C MET A 1 28.71 -41.94 -0.55
N ARG A 2 28.71 -40.71 -1.10
CA ARG A 2 29.61 -40.14 -2.14
C ARG A 2 29.80 -41.15 -3.28
N ALA A 3 29.42 -40.93 -4.54
CA ALA A 3 28.72 -39.79 -5.17
C ALA A 3 28.01 -40.32 -6.47
N ASP A 4 27.45 -39.55 -7.42
CA ASP A 4 27.39 -38.10 -7.67
C ASP A 4 26.20 -37.72 -8.59
N ARG A 5 26.14 -36.47 -9.10
CA ARG A 5 25.28 -36.01 -10.21
C ARG A 5 26.12 -35.58 -11.42
N PRO A 6 25.53 -35.51 -12.62
CA PRO A 6 25.84 -34.43 -13.55
C PRO A 6 24.60 -33.59 -13.89
N ALA A 7 24.75 -32.27 -13.81
CA ALA A 7 23.86 -31.33 -14.49
C ALA A 7 24.27 -31.23 -15.97
N LEU A 8 23.33 -30.92 -16.87
CA LEU A 8 23.67 -30.57 -18.25
C LEU A 8 22.88 -29.34 -18.69
N LEU A 9 23.64 -28.27 -18.89
CA LEU A 9 23.21 -26.98 -19.40
C LEU A 9 23.16 -27.05 -20.93
N VAL A 10 22.08 -26.60 -21.56
CA VAL A 10 22.04 -26.41 -23.03
C VAL A 10 21.52 -25.01 -23.33
N LEU A 11 22.42 -24.17 -23.83
CA LEU A 11 22.14 -22.87 -24.40
C LEU A 11 22.49 -22.96 -25.89
N ALA A 12 21.57 -22.59 -26.78
CA ALA A 12 21.84 -22.57 -28.22
C ALA A 12 21.13 -21.39 -28.89
N LEU A 13 21.92 -20.47 -29.45
CA LEU A 13 21.44 -19.43 -30.36
C LEU A 13 21.05 -20.04 -31.71
N LEU A 14 20.10 -19.42 -32.40
CA LEU A 14 20.02 -19.46 -33.86
C LEU A 14 19.87 -18.03 -34.42
N LEU A 15 20.90 -17.60 -35.16
CA LEU A 15 20.85 -16.52 -36.13
C LEU A 15 20.67 -17.14 -37.52
N ALA A 16 19.77 -16.59 -38.33
CA ALA A 16 19.77 -16.76 -39.78
C ALA A 16 19.14 -15.52 -40.44
N CYS A 17 19.77 -15.05 -41.53
CA CYS A 17 19.50 -13.76 -42.15
C CYS A 17 18.52 -13.87 -43.34
N GLY A 18 18.02 -12.71 -43.80
CA GLY A 18 17.32 -12.58 -45.09
C GLY A 18 17.25 -11.11 -45.55
N ASP A 19 17.98 -10.80 -46.61
CA ASP A 19 18.11 -9.52 -47.32
C ASP A 19 16.75 -8.85 -47.69
N GLY A 20 16.67 -7.57 -48.04
CA GLY A 20 17.69 -6.52 -48.18
C GLY A 20 17.19 -5.38 -49.07
N GLY A 21 17.71 -4.16 -48.92
CA GLY A 21 17.28 -3.01 -49.72
C GLY A 21 17.97 -1.71 -49.34
N ALA A 22 18.92 -1.27 -50.16
CA ALA A 22 19.59 0.03 -50.01
C ALA A 22 18.86 1.12 -50.82
N PRO A 23 18.84 2.37 -50.31
CA PRO A 23 19.23 3.48 -51.16
C PRO A 23 20.21 4.47 -50.51
N GLN A 24 20.73 5.35 -51.37
CA GLN A 24 21.88 6.26 -51.28
C GLN A 24 22.07 7.15 -50.02
N PRO A 25 23.32 7.61 -49.77
CA PRO A 25 23.63 8.51 -48.66
C PRO A 25 23.12 9.93 -48.92
N SER A 26 22.29 10.43 -48.00
CA SER A 26 21.78 11.81 -48.01
C SER A 26 22.26 12.55 -46.77
N GLY A 27 23.01 13.65 -46.98
CA GLY A 27 23.27 14.75 -46.05
C GLY A 27 23.55 14.41 -44.57
N ALA A 28 24.81 14.57 -44.14
CA ALA A 28 25.13 14.59 -42.70
C ALA A 28 24.32 15.69 -41.97
N PRO A 29 23.54 15.37 -40.93
CA PRO A 29 23.01 16.36 -40.02
C PRO A 29 24.17 16.96 -39.23
N GLN A 30 24.19 18.29 -39.08
CA GLN A 30 25.19 18.95 -38.23
C GLN A 30 24.90 18.64 -36.76
N ASP A 31 25.94 18.26 -36.00
CA ASP A 31 25.89 18.10 -34.55
C ASP A 31 25.59 19.44 -33.86
N GLY A 32 24.31 19.77 -33.72
CA GLY A 32 23.82 20.72 -32.73
C GLY A 32 23.41 19.95 -31.48
N PRO A 33 23.96 20.24 -30.29
CA PRO A 33 23.52 19.57 -29.06
C PRO A 33 22.04 19.88 -28.82
N PRO A 34 21.20 18.90 -28.44
CA PRO A 34 19.81 19.15 -28.12
C PRO A 34 19.73 20.13 -26.95
N GLY A 35 19.11 21.29 -27.20
CA GLY A 35 18.98 22.33 -26.21
C GLY A 35 18.20 21.84 -24.99
N ALA A 36 18.86 21.76 -23.85
CA ALA A 36 18.18 21.50 -22.58
C ALA A 36 17.13 22.60 -22.32
N PRO A 37 15.95 22.27 -21.79
CA PRO A 37 14.94 23.27 -21.46
C PRO A 37 15.51 24.25 -20.40
N PRO A 38 15.39 25.58 -20.60
CA PRO A 38 15.87 26.57 -19.65
C PRO A 38 14.95 26.59 -18.41
N GLY A 39 15.29 25.76 -17.43
CA GLY A 39 14.48 25.59 -16.21
C GLY A 39 15.01 24.55 -15.23
N GLY A 40 16.11 23.85 -15.55
CA GLY A 40 16.79 22.94 -14.63
C GLY A 40 17.45 23.67 -13.45
N GLY A 41 16.66 24.02 -12.43
CA GLY A 41 17.17 24.15 -11.07
C GLY A 41 17.81 22.83 -10.62
N PRO A 42 18.66 22.82 -9.58
CA PRO A 42 19.26 21.59 -9.10
C PRO A 42 18.16 20.59 -8.73
N GLN A 43 18.13 19.48 -9.47
CA GLN A 43 17.20 18.38 -9.23
C GLN A 43 17.50 17.84 -7.84
N HIS A 44 16.62 18.11 -6.86
CA HIS A 44 16.79 17.73 -5.45
C HIS A 44 16.53 16.23 -5.21
N ASP A 45 17.07 15.40 -6.11
CA ASP A 45 16.91 13.94 -6.18
C ASP A 45 17.91 13.20 -5.26
N GLN A 46 18.35 13.84 -4.16
CA GLN A 46 19.39 13.32 -3.26
C GLN A 46 18.87 12.44 -2.12
N GLY A 47 17.70 11.79 -2.28
CA GLY A 47 17.08 10.97 -1.21
C GLY A 47 16.77 11.74 0.08
N GLN A 48 16.93 13.06 0.08
CA GLN A 48 16.69 13.89 1.26
C GLN A 48 15.19 13.90 1.53
N LYS A 49 14.84 13.77 2.82
CA LYS A 49 13.60 14.33 3.34
C LYS A 49 13.42 15.70 2.69
N HIS A 50 12.30 15.95 1.99
CA HIS A 50 12.07 17.26 1.36
C HIS A 50 12.45 18.36 2.37
N PRO A 51 13.26 19.37 2.00
CA PRO A 51 13.53 20.49 2.89
C PRO A 51 12.17 21.00 3.36
N PRO A 52 11.88 20.98 4.68
CA PRO A 52 10.49 20.89 5.13
C PRO A 52 9.63 22.00 4.54
N LEU A 53 8.54 21.61 3.86
CA LEU A 53 7.75 22.54 3.07
C LEU A 53 7.37 23.77 3.92
N PRO A 54 7.82 24.99 3.56
CA PRO A 54 7.75 26.14 4.45
C PRO A 54 6.34 26.41 4.94
N ALA A 55 6.21 26.79 6.22
CA ALA A 55 4.94 27.05 6.90
C ALA A 55 4.01 28.03 6.15
N ASP A 56 4.63 28.91 5.36
CA ASP A 56 4.16 30.12 4.70
C ASP A 56 4.21 30.03 3.15
N ASN A 57 4.43 28.84 2.58
CA ASN A 57 4.45 28.66 1.13
C ASN A 57 3.06 28.94 0.50
N PRO A 58 2.91 29.85 -0.49
CA PRO A 58 1.62 30.19 -1.10
C PRO A 58 0.92 29.02 -1.80
N VAL A 59 1.61 27.91 -2.05
CA VAL A 59 1.03 26.65 -2.52
C VAL A 59 -0.08 26.11 -1.59
N TRP A 60 -0.05 26.49 -0.31
CA TRP A 60 -1.04 26.09 0.70
C TRP A 60 -2.45 26.64 0.44
N ASP A 61 -2.54 27.82 -0.17
CA ASP A 61 -3.80 28.50 -0.45
C ASP A 61 -4.29 28.28 -1.90
N TRP A 62 -3.49 27.62 -2.75
CA TRP A 62 -3.87 27.37 -4.15
C TRP A 62 -4.78 26.15 -4.31
N ASN A 63 -6.01 26.36 -4.78
CA ASN A 63 -6.92 25.25 -5.09
C ASN A 63 -6.81 24.91 -6.58
N ALA A 64 -6.34 23.69 -6.89
CA ALA A 64 -6.34 23.15 -8.25
C ALA A 64 -7.76 22.99 -8.80
N GLY A 65 -8.76 22.73 -7.95
CA GLY A 65 -10.16 22.52 -8.34
C GLY A 65 -10.42 21.30 -9.24
N GLY A 66 -9.40 20.47 -9.49
CA GLY A 66 -9.42 19.39 -10.47
C GLY A 66 -8.02 18.93 -10.85
N PHE A 67 -7.94 18.31 -12.04
CA PHE A 67 -6.70 17.78 -12.61
C PHE A 67 -5.62 18.86 -12.86
N VAL A 68 -4.37 18.51 -12.61
CA VAL A 68 -3.18 19.36 -12.83
C VAL A 68 -2.31 18.69 -13.89
N SER A 69 -2.03 19.42 -14.97
CA SER A 69 -1.34 18.90 -16.16
C SER A 69 0.19 18.94 -16.04
N ASP A 70 0.69 18.54 -14.87
CA ASP A 70 2.11 18.51 -14.53
C ASP A 70 2.40 17.27 -13.67
N PHE A 71 3.17 16.30 -14.19
CA PHE A 71 3.55 15.11 -13.41
C PHE A 71 4.44 15.45 -12.20
N GLY A 72 5.19 16.56 -12.27
CA GLY A 72 6.03 17.03 -11.17
C GLY A 72 5.23 17.58 -10.00
N TRP A 73 4.00 18.08 -10.24
CA TRP A 73 3.06 18.45 -9.18
C TRP A 73 2.63 17.25 -8.32
N TYR A 74 2.54 16.08 -8.94
CA TYR A 74 2.25 14.81 -8.28
C TYR A 74 3.48 14.19 -7.59
N GLY A 75 4.65 14.85 -7.65
CA GLY A 75 5.92 14.35 -7.10
C GLY A 75 6.55 13.22 -7.91
N GLU A 76 6.11 13.01 -9.16
CA GLU A 76 6.58 11.94 -10.03
C GLU A 76 7.56 12.48 -11.10
N LYS A 77 8.32 11.58 -11.77
CA LYS A 77 9.34 11.97 -12.77
C LYS A 77 8.83 11.92 -14.22
N SER A 78 7.67 11.30 -14.46
CA SER A 78 7.06 11.14 -15.78
C SER A 78 5.55 10.89 -15.67
N TRP A 79 4.82 10.95 -16.79
CA TRP A 79 3.43 10.49 -16.84
C TRP A 79 3.29 8.97 -16.67
N ASP A 80 4.32 8.18 -16.99
CA ASP A 80 4.30 6.73 -16.78
C ASP A 80 4.40 6.35 -15.29
N ASP A 81 5.15 7.11 -14.50
CA ASP A 81 5.15 6.99 -13.04
C ASP A 81 3.78 7.33 -12.43
N VAL A 82 3.12 8.37 -12.96
CA VAL A 82 1.74 8.73 -12.60
C VAL A 82 0.77 7.60 -12.97
N ARG A 83 0.87 7.03 -14.18
CA ARG A 83 0.08 5.85 -14.60
C ARG A 83 0.32 4.65 -13.70
N MET A 84 1.55 4.39 -13.27
CA MET A 84 1.90 3.31 -12.34
C MET A 84 1.24 3.48 -10.96
N ARG A 85 1.11 4.71 -10.43
CA ARG A 85 0.30 4.96 -9.22
C ARG A 85 -1.15 4.52 -9.43
N VAL A 86 -1.75 5.00 -10.52
CA VAL A 86 -3.15 4.69 -10.85
C VAL A 86 -3.36 3.19 -11.14
N ALA A 87 -2.35 2.49 -11.70
CA ALA A 87 -2.36 1.04 -11.84
C ALA A 87 -2.53 0.34 -10.48
N GLY A 88 -1.82 0.80 -9.45
CA GLY A 88 -1.99 0.34 -8.07
C GLY A 88 -3.39 0.62 -7.51
N HIS A 89 -4.01 1.75 -7.86
CA HIS A 89 -5.37 2.09 -7.42
C HIS A 89 -6.41 1.20 -8.10
N LEU A 90 -6.33 1.03 -9.42
CA LEU A 90 -7.18 0.09 -10.17
C LEU A 90 -6.99 -1.35 -9.67
N GLY A 91 -5.75 -1.74 -9.34
CA GLY A 91 -5.43 -3.03 -8.72
C GLY A 91 -6.23 -3.28 -7.45
N VAL A 92 -6.35 -2.28 -6.57
CA VAL A 92 -7.21 -2.36 -5.38
C VAL A 92 -8.69 -2.44 -5.75
N ILE A 93 -9.18 -1.51 -6.58
CA ILE A 93 -10.61 -1.40 -6.93
C ILE A 93 -11.13 -2.65 -7.65
N GLY A 94 -10.39 -3.17 -8.63
CA GLY A 94 -10.76 -4.35 -9.41
C GLY A 94 -10.76 -5.64 -8.58
N ARG A 95 -9.80 -5.78 -7.64
CA ARG A 95 -9.80 -6.88 -6.66
C ARG A 95 -11.04 -6.83 -5.78
N ASP A 96 -11.39 -5.66 -5.25
CA ASP A 96 -12.55 -5.52 -4.36
C ASP A 96 -13.89 -5.72 -5.10
N ARG A 97 -13.98 -5.34 -6.39
CA ARG A 97 -15.09 -5.74 -7.29
C ARG A 97 -15.21 -7.25 -7.42
N ALA A 98 -14.11 -7.95 -7.70
CA ALA A 98 -14.14 -9.40 -7.86
C ALA A 98 -14.49 -10.13 -6.55
N ARG A 99 -13.97 -9.66 -5.41
CA ARG A 99 -14.27 -10.20 -4.08
C ARG A 99 -15.71 -9.97 -3.63
N LEU A 100 -16.32 -8.84 -4.02
CA LEU A 100 -17.75 -8.62 -3.78
C LEU A 100 -18.61 -9.65 -4.53
N ALA A 101 -18.30 -9.93 -5.80
CA ALA A 101 -18.98 -11.00 -6.54
C ALA A 101 -18.73 -12.39 -5.92
N ALA A 102 -17.48 -12.71 -5.57
CA ALA A 102 -17.13 -13.99 -4.93
C ALA A 102 -17.81 -14.18 -3.55
N SER A 103 -17.96 -13.12 -2.74
CA SER A 103 -18.64 -13.20 -1.45
C SER A 103 -20.15 -13.46 -1.58
N GLN A 104 -20.75 -13.03 -2.70
CA GLN A 104 -22.14 -13.31 -3.10
C GLN A 104 -22.31 -14.69 -3.77
N GLY A 105 -21.21 -15.45 -3.95
CA GLY A 105 -21.21 -16.74 -4.64
C GLY A 105 -21.06 -16.67 -6.16
N ASP A 106 -20.96 -15.47 -6.74
CA ASP A 106 -20.76 -15.29 -8.18
C ASP A 106 -19.28 -15.37 -8.56
N LEU A 107 -18.79 -16.61 -8.66
CA LEU A 107 -17.42 -16.89 -9.08
C LEU A 107 -17.15 -16.54 -10.56
N LEU A 108 -18.18 -16.48 -11.41
CA LEU A 108 -18.03 -16.07 -12.81
C LEU A 108 -17.91 -14.55 -12.94
N GLY A 109 -18.74 -13.79 -12.21
CA GLY A 109 -18.59 -12.33 -12.08
C GLY A 109 -17.26 -11.95 -11.43
N ALA A 110 -16.79 -12.71 -10.44
CA ALA A 110 -15.46 -12.54 -9.87
C ALA A 110 -14.36 -12.73 -10.92
N ALA A 111 -14.43 -13.80 -11.72
CA ALA A 111 -13.48 -14.04 -12.81
C ALA A 111 -13.53 -12.95 -13.89
N ALA A 112 -14.72 -12.47 -14.24
CA ALA A 112 -14.92 -11.40 -15.21
C ALA A 112 -14.33 -10.07 -14.72
N ALA A 113 -14.53 -9.70 -13.44
CA ALA A 113 -13.97 -8.49 -12.84
C ALA A 113 -12.43 -8.54 -12.78
N TYR A 114 -11.83 -9.71 -12.51
CA TYR A 114 -10.38 -9.90 -12.61
C TYR A 114 -9.86 -9.83 -14.05
N THR A 115 -10.63 -10.30 -15.03
CA THR A 115 -10.28 -10.17 -16.46
C THR A 115 -10.33 -8.71 -16.91
N GLU A 116 -11.41 -7.98 -16.58
CA GLU A 116 -11.53 -6.54 -16.83
C GLU A 116 -10.38 -5.76 -16.19
N LEU A 117 -9.97 -6.13 -14.97
CA LEU A 117 -8.78 -5.55 -14.32
C LEU A 117 -7.50 -5.83 -15.11
N ALA A 118 -7.25 -7.08 -15.51
CA ALA A 118 -6.07 -7.45 -16.27
C ALA A 118 -5.99 -6.72 -17.62
N ASP A 119 -7.12 -6.58 -18.32
CA ASP A 119 -7.20 -5.94 -19.62
C ASP A 119 -7.07 -4.41 -19.52
N ALA A 120 -7.71 -3.78 -18.52
CA ALA A 120 -7.56 -2.35 -18.27
C ALA A 120 -6.12 -1.98 -17.91
N LEU A 121 -5.43 -2.79 -17.11
CA LEU A 121 -4.00 -2.63 -16.84
C LEU A 121 -3.14 -2.86 -18.08
N ALA A 122 -3.42 -3.90 -18.87
CA ALA A 122 -2.67 -4.21 -20.08
C ALA A 122 -2.86 -3.20 -21.23
N ALA A 123 -3.92 -2.39 -21.17
CA ALA A 123 -4.15 -1.28 -22.11
C ALA A 123 -3.25 -0.05 -21.85
N PHE A 124 -2.53 0.00 -20.72
CA PHE A 124 -1.60 1.10 -20.44
C PHE A 124 -0.38 1.01 -21.36
N PRO A 125 0.23 2.16 -21.74
CA PRO A 125 1.58 2.17 -22.31
C PRO A 125 2.51 1.33 -21.44
N THR A 126 3.28 0.43 -22.05
CA THR A 126 4.27 -0.37 -21.31
C THR A 126 5.40 0.56 -20.89
N PRO A 127 5.61 0.80 -19.58
CA PRO A 127 6.62 1.74 -19.13
C PRO A 127 8.04 1.20 -19.40
N PRO A 128 9.07 2.06 -19.44
CA PRO A 128 10.46 1.64 -19.58
C PRO A 128 10.88 0.63 -18.49
N PRO A 129 11.89 -0.23 -18.75
CA PRO A 129 12.38 -1.21 -17.79
C PRO A 129 12.76 -0.58 -16.44
N GLY A 130 12.21 -1.13 -15.36
CA GLY A 130 12.44 -0.67 -13.99
C GLY A 130 11.23 -0.95 -13.07
N PRO A 131 11.20 -0.37 -11.85
CA PRO A 131 10.19 -0.66 -10.84
C PRO A 131 8.74 -0.49 -11.29
N ALA A 132 8.47 0.47 -12.19
CA ALA A 132 7.14 0.68 -12.74
C ALA A 132 6.69 -0.46 -13.66
N ALA A 133 7.55 -0.92 -14.57
CA ALA A 133 7.30 -2.07 -15.43
C ALA A 133 7.14 -3.38 -14.63
N GLU A 134 7.93 -3.55 -13.57
CA GLU A 134 7.84 -4.69 -12.67
C GLU A 134 6.49 -4.73 -11.93
N ILE A 135 6.07 -3.61 -11.31
CA ILE A 135 4.76 -3.52 -10.63
C ILE A 135 3.60 -3.71 -11.62
N HIS A 136 3.67 -3.11 -12.81
CA HIS A 136 2.68 -3.28 -13.88
C HIS A 136 2.53 -4.74 -14.31
N THR A 137 3.65 -5.43 -14.54
CA THR A 137 3.69 -6.86 -14.89
C THR A 137 3.11 -7.72 -13.76
N LEU A 138 3.49 -7.46 -12.51
CA LEU A 138 2.99 -8.18 -11.34
C LEU A 138 1.47 -8.05 -11.18
N LEU A 139 0.92 -6.85 -11.36
CA LEU A 139 -0.52 -6.59 -11.26
C LEU A 139 -1.31 -7.33 -12.34
N ILE A 140 -0.87 -7.29 -13.60
CA ILE A 140 -1.51 -8.02 -14.71
C ILE A 140 -1.43 -9.53 -14.47
N ALA A 141 -0.27 -10.06 -14.07
CA ALA A 141 -0.07 -11.47 -13.82
C ALA A 141 -0.97 -11.98 -12.67
N ALA A 142 -1.05 -11.23 -11.57
CA ALA A 142 -1.91 -11.56 -10.44
C ALA A 142 -3.40 -11.52 -10.83
N ALA A 143 -3.85 -10.50 -11.55
CA ALA A 143 -5.23 -10.39 -12.03
C ALA A 143 -5.62 -11.57 -12.95
N ARG A 144 -4.75 -11.94 -13.91
CA ARG A 144 -4.98 -13.12 -14.79
C ARG A 144 -5.00 -14.44 -14.04
N ARG A 145 -4.09 -14.63 -13.08
CA ARG A 145 -4.06 -15.80 -12.20
C ARG A 145 -5.34 -15.92 -11.39
N ASP A 146 -5.79 -14.82 -10.79
CA ASP A 146 -6.97 -14.79 -9.94
C ASP A 146 -8.28 -14.95 -10.75
N ALA A 147 -8.34 -14.43 -11.98
CA ALA A 147 -9.41 -14.72 -12.94
C ALA A 147 -9.49 -16.22 -13.27
N ALA A 148 -8.37 -16.84 -13.62
CA ALA A 148 -8.30 -18.26 -13.96
C ALA A 148 -8.68 -19.16 -12.77
N LEU A 149 -8.27 -18.78 -11.56
CA LEU A 149 -8.65 -19.45 -10.31
C LEU A 149 -10.17 -19.38 -10.10
N CYS A 150 -10.77 -18.20 -10.15
CA CYS A 150 -12.22 -18.03 -9.98
C CYS A 150 -13.02 -18.82 -11.05
N ALA A 151 -12.57 -18.77 -12.30
CA ALA A 151 -13.20 -19.51 -13.40
C ALA A 151 -13.11 -21.03 -13.24
N ALA A 152 -11.99 -21.58 -12.73
CA ALA A 152 -11.86 -23.00 -12.44
C ALA A 152 -12.79 -23.43 -11.29
N LEU A 153 -12.83 -22.67 -10.19
CA LEU A 153 -13.74 -22.94 -9.07
C LEU A 153 -15.21 -22.90 -9.49
N ALA A 154 -15.59 -21.96 -10.38
CA ALA A 154 -16.94 -21.87 -10.92
C ALA A 154 -17.36 -23.12 -11.73
N ARG A 155 -16.41 -23.86 -12.31
CA ARG A 155 -16.65 -25.14 -13.01
C ARG A 155 -16.52 -26.36 -12.09
N GLY A 156 -16.19 -26.18 -10.81
CA GLY A 156 -15.85 -27.27 -9.90
C GLY A 156 -14.50 -27.94 -10.21
N GLU A 157 -13.65 -27.28 -10.99
CA GLU A 157 -12.32 -27.77 -11.35
C GLU A 157 -11.28 -27.34 -10.31
N ALA A 158 -10.29 -28.20 -10.06
CA ALA A 158 -9.14 -27.82 -9.24
C ALA A 158 -8.35 -26.69 -9.96
N PRO A 159 -8.15 -25.52 -9.32
CA PRO A 159 -7.33 -24.45 -9.91
C PRO A 159 -5.90 -24.91 -10.15
N ALA A 160 -5.23 -24.29 -11.13
CA ALA A 160 -3.83 -24.55 -11.40
C ALA A 160 -2.97 -24.25 -10.15
N ALA A 161 -2.24 -25.25 -9.68
CA ALA A 161 -1.22 -25.05 -8.67
C ALA A 161 -0.02 -24.26 -9.25
N GLY A 162 0.73 -23.61 -8.37
CA GLY A 162 1.96 -22.90 -8.69
C GLY A 162 2.83 -22.77 -7.46
N ASP A 163 3.83 -21.90 -7.53
CA ASP A 163 4.69 -21.56 -6.40
C ASP A 163 4.04 -20.54 -5.46
N GLY A 164 4.65 -20.32 -4.30
CA GLY A 164 4.24 -19.30 -3.32
C GLY A 164 2.93 -19.56 -2.60
N LEU A 165 2.46 -18.57 -1.84
CA LEU A 165 1.19 -18.62 -1.12
C LEU A 165 -0.02 -18.66 -2.05
N ALA A 166 0.06 -18.07 -3.25
CA ALA A 166 -1.00 -18.15 -4.24
C ALA A 166 -1.19 -19.59 -4.76
N GLY A 167 -0.09 -20.30 -5.03
CA GLY A 167 -0.11 -21.71 -5.41
C GLY A 167 -0.57 -22.63 -4.28
N LEU A 168 -0.13 -22.39 -3.05
CA LEU A 168 -0.62 -23.12 -1.87
C LEU A 168 -2.11 -22.87 -1.61
N ARG A 169 -2.60 -21.64 -1.81
CA ARG A 169 -4.03 -21.31 -1.76
C ARG A 169 -4.85 -22.04 -2.81
N ALA A 170 -4.36 -22.13 -4.05
CA ALA A 170 -5.01 -22.93 -5.09
C ALA A 170 -5.19 -24.39 -4.66
N ARG A 171 -4.19 -24.99 -4.00
CA ARG A 171 -4.27 -26.35 -3.42
C ARG A 171 -5.28 -26.44 -2.28
N VAL A 172 -5.33 -25.47 -1.35
CA VAL A 172 -6.36 -25.41 -0.28
C VAL A 172 -7.78 -25.31 -0.87
N LEU A 173 -7.97 -24.53 -1.93
CA LEU A 173 -9.27 -24.37 -2.56
C LEU A 173 -9.67 -25.63 -3.38
N ALA A 174 -8.69 -26.32 -3.98
CA ALA A 174 -8.92 -27.65 -4.57
C ALA A 174 -9.30 -28.72 -3.52
N LEU A 175 -8.72 -28.67 -2.31
CA LEU A 175 -9.18 -29.47 -1.17
C LEU A 175 -10.62 -29.11 -0.78
N ALA A 176 -10.97 -27.82 -0.74
CA ALA A 176 -12.31 -27.35 -0.39
C ALA A 176 -13.40 -27.81 -1.38
N LEU A 177 -13.08 -27.91 -2.67
CA LEU A 177 -13.97 -28.50 -3.69
C LEU A 177 -14.17 -30.01 -3.50
N LYS A 178 -13.11 -30.75 -3.17
CA LYS A 178 -13.13 -32.22 -3.06
C LYS A 178 -13.67 -32.74 -1.73
N ALA A 179 -13.55 -31.96 -0.66
CA ALA A 179 -13.88 -32.39 0.69
C ALA A 179 -15.35 -32.82 0.77
N THR A 180 -15.59 -34.05 1.20
CA THR A 180 -16.90 -34.55 1.65
C THR A 180 -16.74 -35.12 3.05
N PRO A 181 -17.83 -35.36 3.81
CA PRO A 181 -17.73 -36.07 5.09
C PRO A 181 -17.07 -37.46 4.95
N GLU A 182 -17.18 -38.10 3.78
CA GLU A 182 -16.72 -39.46 3.50
C GLU A 182 -15.33 -39.51 2.83
N ALA A 183 -14.94 -38.46 2.10
CA ALA A 183 -13.67 -38.36 1.38
C ALA A 183 -12.90 -37.10 1.76
N GLN A 184 -11.83 -37.31 2.54
CA GLN A 184 -10.90 -36.28 3.01
C GLN A 184 -9.48 -36.61 2.55
N ASP A 185 -8.86 -35.71 1.78
CA ASP A 185 -7.47 -35.89 1.33
C ASP A 185 -6.49 -35.42 2.41
N ALA A 186 -6.40 -36.22 3.47
CA ALA A 186 -5.53 -35.98 4.62
C ALA A 186 -4.02 -36.02 4.26
N ALA A 187 -3.64 -36.61 3.13
CA ALA A 187 -2.25 -36.62 2.66
C ALA A 187 -1.89 -35.26 2.05
N GLU A 188 -2.69 -34.77 1.09
CA GLU A 188 -2.50 -33.46 0.47
C GLU A 188 -2.63 -32.32 1.49
N ALA A 189 -3.60 -32.40 2.41
CA ALA A 189 -3.75 -31.41 3.48
C ALA A 189 -2.52 -31.32 4.40
N ARG A 190 -1.84 -32.45 4.69
CA ARG A 190 -0.56 -32.45 5.41
C ARG A 190 0.56 -31.83 4.58
N ALA A 191 0.70 -32.23 3.31
CA ALA A 191 1.73 -31.70 2.41
C ALA A 191 1.60 -30.17 2.20
N VAL A 192 0.37 -29.65 2.11
CA VAL A 192 0.10 -28.20 2.06
C VAL A 192 0.46 -27.52 3.38
N ARG A 193 0.08 -28.10 4.53
CA ARG A 193 0.43 -27.58 5.86
C ARG A 193 1.94 -27.51 6.08
N GLU A 194 2.69 -28.54 5.70
CA GLU A 194 4.15 -28.58 5.78
C GLU A 194 4.80 -27.47 4.91
N ALA A 195 4.35 -27.30 3.66
CA ALA A 195 4.85 -26.25 2.78
C ALA A 195 4.55 -24.83 3.31
N LEU A 196 3.39 -24.62 3.95
CA LEU A 196 3.03 -23.34 4.57
C LEU A 196 3.93 -22.94 5.74
N LEU A 197 4.59 -23.90 6.42
CA LEU A 197 5.55 -23.59 7.51
C LEU A 197 6.74 -22.75 7.01
N LEU A 198 7.12 -22.89 5.73
CA LEU A 198 8.20 -22.12 5.12
C LEU A 198 7.89 -20.61 4.99
N HIS A 199 6.62 -20.23 5.10
CA HIS A 199 6.15 -18.84 5.00
C HIS A 199 5.88 -18.20 6.38
N LEU A 200 6.19 -18.89 7.47
CA LEU A 200 6.02 -18.36 8.83
C LEU A 200 7.14 -17.42 9.31
N PRO A 201 8.42 -17.55 8.93
CA PRO A 201 9.43 -16.53 9.25
C PRO A 201 9.04 -15.14 8.72
N LEU A 202 9.31 -14.07 9.48
CA LEU A 202 9.18 -12.72 8.93
C LEU A 202 10.30 -12.50 7.90
N ASP A 203 9.94 -11.86 6.80
CA ASP A 203 10.88 -11.50 5.74
C ASP A 203 11.40 -10.07 5.99
N PRO A 204 12.68 -9.89 6.41
CA PRO A 204 13.22 -8.56 6.69
C PRO A 204 13.38 -7.70 5.43
N GLN A 205 13.30 -8.27 4.22
CA GLN A 205 13.34 -7.50 2.98
C GLN A 205 12.01 -6.77 2.68
N LEU A 206 10.98 -7.01 3.50
CA LEU A 206 9.65 -6.40 3.45
C LEU A 206 9.40 -5.42 4.61
N ASP A 207 10.45 -5.04 5.36
CA ASP A 207 10.36 -3.95 6.34
C ASP A 207 10.08 -2.63 5.62
N LEU A 208 9.03 -1.93 6.03
CA LEU A 208 8.49 -0.75 5.33
C LEU A 208 9.37 0.50 5.43
N ASP A 209 10.31 0.50 6.38
CA ASP A 209 11.29 1.57 6.61
C ASP A 209 12.70 1.18 6.11
N SER A 210 12.87 -0.01 5.51
CA SER A 210 14.16 -0.55 5.03
C SER A 210 14.63 0.00 3.68
N PHE A 211 14.76 1.33 3.57
CA PHE A 211 15.28 2.01 2.37
C PHE A 211 16.23 3.16 2.73
N THR A 212 17.22 3.42 1.86
CA THR A 212 18.21 4.50 2.08
C THR A 212 17.94 5.74 1.23
N ASP A 213 17.36 5.57 0.04
CA ASP A 213 17.05 6.61 -0.93
C ASP A 213 15.73 6.28 -1.69
N PHE A 214 15.41 7.07 -2.72
CA PHE A 214 14.22 6.86 -3.56
C PHE A 214 14.28 5.57 -4.40
N ASP A 215 15.46 5.17 -4.88
CA ASP A 215 15.59 3.99 -5.73
C ASP A 215 15.47 2.70 -4.92
N ASP A 216 16.08 2.65 -3.73
CA ASP A 216 15.85 1.59 -2.74
C ASP A 216 14.39 1.53 -2.30
N ARG A 217 13.74 2.68 -2.11
CA ARG A 217 12.31 2.76 -1.78
C ARG A 217 11.44 2.20 -2.91
N HIS A 218 11.81 2.43 -4.17
CA HIS A 218 11.12 1.81 -5.32
C HIS A 218 11.37 0.30 -5.42
N LYS A 219 12.61 -0.18 -5.23
CA LYS A 219 12.91 -1.62 -5.17
C LYS A 219 12.13 -2.32 -4.04
N LEU A 220 12.02 -1.69 -2.86
CA LEU A 220 11.21 -2.17 -1.75
C LEU A 220 9.72 -2.22 -2.12
N ARG A 221 9.20 -1.20 -2.83
CA ARG A 221 7.81 -1.22 -3.32
C ARG A 221 7.54 -2.41 -4.25
N VAL A 222 8.46 -2.75 -5.16
CA VAL A 222 8.34 -3.97 -6.00
C VAL A 222 8.24 -5.23 -5.15
N ARG A 223 9.14 -5.41 -4.16
CA ARG A 223 9.12 -6.57 -3.25
C ARG A 223 7.81 -6.67 -2.48
N LEU A 224 7.29 -5.55 -1.99
CA LEU A 224 5.99 -5.48 -1.29
C LEU A 224 4.82 -5.84 -2.22
N PHE A 225 4.79 -5.34 -3.47
CA PHE A 225 3.76 -5.72 -4.44
C PHE A 225 3.81 -7.23 -4.75
N ALA A 226 4.99 -7.79 -5.00
CA ALA A 226 5.15 -9.21 -5.27
C ALA A 226 4.68 -10.07 -4.08
N ALA A 227 5.08 -9.73 -2.86
CA ALA A 227 4.70 -10.46 -1.66
C ALA A 227 3.21 -10.34 -1.33
N ALA A 228 2.61 -9.15 -1.48
CA ALA A 228 1.18 -8.95 -1.26
C ALA A 228 0.32 -9.67 -2.31
N LEU A 229 0.67 -9.56 -3.60
CA LEU A 229 -0.08 -10.22 -4.66
C LEU A 229 0.03 -11.76 -4.63
N ASP A 230 1.06 -12.33 -4.00
CA ASP A 230 1.15 -13.75 -3.65
C ASP A 230 0.31 -14.11 -2.40
N ALA A 231 0.42 -13.30 -1.35
CA ALA A 231 -0.16 -13.58 -0.04
C ALA A 231 -1.67 -13.33 0.06
N VAL A 232 -2.25 -12.42 -0.71
CA VAL A 232 -3.60 -11.89 -0.47
C VAL A 232 -4.70 -12.78 -1.08
N ASP A 233 -5.82 -12.94 -0.35
CA ASP A 233 -6.99 -13.72 -0.77
C ASP A 233 -7.72 -13.09 -1.98
N PRO A 234 -7.95 -13.82 -3.09
CA PRO A 234 -8.71 -13.34 -4.23
C PRO A 234 -10.23 -13.50 -4.07
N LEU A 235 -10.72 -14.33 -3.15
CA LEU A 235 -12.15 -14.62 -2.95
C LEU A 235 -12.79 -13.74 -1.86
N GLY A 236 -11.97 -13.18 -0.96
CA GLY A 236 -12.44 -12.44 0.20
C GLY A 236 -11.63 -11.18 0.50
N HIS A 237 -12.27 -10.24 1.18
CA HIS A 237 -11.60 -9.07 1.76
C HIS A 237 -10.90 -9.51 3.06
N THR A 238 -9.60 -9.77 2.96
CA THR A 238 -8.78 -10.19 4.11
C THR A 238 -7.62 -9.24 4.40
N ASP A 239 -7.41 -8.20 3.58
CA ASP A 239 -6.37 -7.21 3.77
C ASP A 239 -6.56 -6.45 5.10
N PRO A 240 -5.48 -6.11 5.83
CA PRO A 240 -5.58 -5.36 7.07
C PRO A 240 -5.99 -3.89 6.81
N TRP A 241 -6.50 -3.23 7.84
CA TRP A 241 -6.62 -1.77 7.85
C TRP A 241 -5.31 -1.16 8.33
N GLY A 242 -4.66 -0.40 7.47
CA GLY A 242 -3.35 0.21 7.69
C GLY A 242 -2.37 -0.10 6.56
N TYR A 243 -1.10 -0.26 6.94
CA TYR A 243 -0.05 -0.69 6.02
C TYR A 243 -0.11 -2.21 5.80
N TRP A 244 0.27 -2.66 4.61
CA TRP A 244 0.57 -4.07 4.36
C TRP A 244 2.00 -4.37 4.84
N GLU A 245 2.15 -5.20 5.87
CA GLU A 245 3.44 -5.49 6.53
C GLU A 245 3.83 -6.98 6.38
N ALA A 246 5.11 -7.32 6.58
CA ALA A 246 5.60 -8.71 6.49
C ALA A 246 4.81 -9.71 7.36
N ALA A 247 4.25 -9.25 8.48
CA ALA A 247 3.38 -10.05 9.36
C ALA A 247 2.09 -10.51 8.68
N GLU A 248 1.59 -9.79 7.68
CA GLU A 248 0.39 -10.15 6.91
C GLU A 248 0.63 -11.42 6.09
N ARG A 249 1.81 -11.57 5.48
CA ARG A 249 2.21 -12.80 4.77
C ARG A 249 2.17 -14.03 5.67
N ARG A 250 2.72 -13.90 6.90
CA ARG A 250 2.66 -14.95 7.94
C ARG A 250 1.22 -15.27 8.33
N ARG A 251 0.38 -14.25 8.53
CA ARG A 251 -1.03 -14.41 8.91
C ARG A 251 -1.82 -15.17 7.84
N GLN A 252 -1.64 -14.79 6.57
CA GLN A 252 -2.25 -15.50 5.44
C GLN A 252 -1.79 -16.96 5.35
N ALA A 253 -0.49 -17.24 5.59
CA ALA A 253 0.01 -18.63 5.66
C ALA A 253 -0.66 -19.45 6.78
N LEU A 254 -0.84 -18.86 7.98
CA LEU A 254 -1.51 -19.51 9.12
C LEU A 254 -3.00 -19.77 8.87
N THR A 255 -3.71 -18.84 8.20
CA THR A 255 -5.14 -19.01 7.88
C THR A 255 -5.36 -20.12 6.84
N LEU A 256 -4.48 -20.23 5.83
CA LEU A 256 -4.44 -21.35 4.90
C LEU A 256 -4.13 -22.68 5.58
N TYR A 257 -3.19 -22.68 6.54
CA TYR A 257 -2.79 -23.87 7.31
C TYR A 257 -3.96 -24.41 8.15
N ALA A 258 -4.69 -23.50 8.81
CA ALA A 258 -5.89 -23.83 9.58
C ALA A 258 -7.04 -24.34 8.69
N ALA A 259 -7.29 -23.67 7.56
CA ALA A 259 -8.30 -24.11 6.58
C ALA A 259 -7.99 -25.52 6.04
N ALA A 260 -6.74 -25.80 5.64
CA ALA A 260 -6.32 -27.12 5.18
C ALA A 260 -6.49 -28.20 6.27
N GLY A 261 -6.17 -27.88 7.53
CA GLY A 261 -6.38 -28.77 8.67
C GLY A 261 -7.86 -29.12 8.88
N ALA A 262 -8.72 -28.10 8.89
CA ALA A 262 -10.16 -28.25 9.07
C ALA A 262 -10.82 -29.06 7.94
N LEU A 263 -10.42 -28.81 6.67
CA LEU A 263 -10.98 -29.47 5.49
C LEU A 263 -10.76 -30.99 5.47
N ALA A 264 -9.67 -31.46 6.06
CA ALA A 264 -9.33 -32.88 6.14
C ALA A 264 -9.50 -33.48 7.55
N ALA A 265 -10.26 -32.80 8.42
CA ALA A 265 -10.49 -33.14 9.84
C ALA A 265 -9.21 -33.62 10.58
N LEU A 266 -8.06 -33.04 10.21
CA LEU A 266 -6.81 -33.36 10.86
C LEU A 266 -6.90 -32.90 12.32
N PRO A 267 -6.39 -33.66 13.30
CA PRO A 267 -6.22 -33.14 14.65
C PRO A 267 -5.51 -31.77 14.60
N GLU A 268 -5.87 -30.86 15.51
CA GLU A 268 -4.95 -29.78 15.87
C GLU A 268 -3.62 -30.47 16.18
N ALA A 269 -2.55 -30.06 15.47
CA ALA A 269 -1.25 -30.68 15.69
C ALA A 269 -0.80 -30.36 17.12
N GLN A 270 0.11 -31.16 17.67
CA GLN A 270 0.78 -30.80 18.93
C GLN A 270 1.48 -29.41 18.80
N ASP A 271 1.84 -29.06 17.55
CA ASP A 271 2.11 -27.71 17.07
C ASP A 271 0.80 -26.96 16.72
N ASP A 272 0.10 -26.46 17.75
CA ASP A 272 -1.04 -25.56 17.57
C ASP A 272 -0.63 -24.37 16.69
N PRO A 273 -1.31 -24.06 15.56
CA PRO A 273 -0.98 -22.89 14.75
C PRO A 273 -1.05 -21.55 15.50
N ARG A 274 -1.71 -21.47 16.67
CA ARG A 274 -1.67 -20.32 17.58
C ARG A 274 -0.40 -20.25 18.44
N ARG A 275 0.31 -21.37 18.64
CA ARG A 275 1.70 -21.38 19.16
C ARG A 275 2.71 -21.03 18.07
N LEU A 276 2.43 -21.34 16.81
CA LEU A 276 3.20 -20.83 15.67
C LEU A 276 2.88 -19.35 15.38
N GLY A 277 1.69 -18.91 15.77
CA GLY A 277 1.19 -17.55 15.66
C GLY A 277 0.96 -16.90 17.02
N GLU A 278 1.97 -16.91 17.91
CA GLU A 278 1.97 -16.32 19.28
C GLU A 278 1.57 -14.83 19.37
N HIS A 279 1.27 -14.20 18.23
CA HIS A 279 0.86 -12.80 18.11
C HIS A 279 -0.52 -12.62 17.47
N LEU A 280 -1.21 -13.68 17.02
CA LEU A 280 -2.56 -13.55 16.47
C LEU A 280 -3.62 -13.49 17.58
N GLN A 281 -4.64 -12.66 17.38
CA GLN A 281 -5.78 -12.49 18.27
C GLN A 281 -7.06 -13.03 17.64
N GLY A 282 -8.02 -13.42 18.49
CA GLY A 282 -9.36 -13.86 18.07
C GLY A 282 -9.62 -15.35 18.30
N ALA A 283 -10.90 -15.72 18.28
CA ALA A 283 -11.34 -17.12 18.37
C ALA A 283 -11.33 -17.78 16.99
N SER A 284 -11.25 -19.11 16.92
CA SER A 284 -11.52 -19.82 15.67
C SER A 284 -12.97 -19.54 15.21
N PRO A 285 -13.21 -19.28 13.91
CA PRO A 285 -14.55 -19.00 13.40
C PRO A 285 -15.44 -20.24 13.47
N ASP A 286 -16.75 -20.03 13.61
CA ASP A 286 -17.72 -21.07 13.29
C ASP A 286 -17.75 -21.26 11.75
N LEU A 287 -17.45 -22.50 11.33
CA LEU A 287 -17.40 -22.93 9.95
C LEU A 287 -18.66 -23.71 9.51
N SER A 288 -19.54 -24.08 10.45
CA SER A 288 -20.65 -25.01 10.22
C SER A 288 -21.65 -24.53 9.15
N ALA A 289 -21.91 -23.22 9.12
CA ALA A 289 -22.80 -22.57 8.16
C ALA A 289 -22.06 -21.93 6.95
N ARG A 290 -20.72 -22.06 6.87
CA ARG A 290 -19.91 -21.35 5.86
C ARG A 290 -19.53 -22.26 4.68
N PRO A 291 -19.68 -21.82 3.42
CA PRO A 291 -19.14 -22.51 2.26
C PRO A 291 -17.64 -22.79 2.42
N ARG A 292 -17.19 -24.01 2.09
CA ARG A 292 -15.78 -24.44 2.29
C ARG A 292 -14.76 -23.54 1.58
N LEU A 293 -15.11 -22.99 0.41
CA LEU A 293 -14.27 -22.04 -0.33
C LEU A 293 -14.00 -20.74 0.45
N GLN A 294 -14.87 -20.36 1.38
CA GLN A 294 -14.74 -19.17 2.23
C GLN A 294 -14.03 -19.45 3.56
N TRP A 295 -13.60 -20.69 3.85
CA TRP A 295 -12.95 -21.02 5.11
C TRP A 295 -11.61 -20.28 5.32
N PRO A 296 -10.71 -20.14 4.33
CA PRO A 296 -9.51 -19.29 4.46
C PRO A 296 -9.86 -17.84 4.83
N THR A 297 -10.85 -17.25 4.14
CA THR A 297 -11.37 -15.90 4.42
C THR A 297 -11.94 -15.81 5.85
N ALA A 298 -12.67 -16.83 6.31
CA ALA A 298 -13.25 -16.87 7.65
C ALA A 298 -12.18 -16.91 8.75
N PHE A 299 -11.12 -17.71 8.57
CA PHE A 299 -9.96 -17.69 9.47
C PHE A 299 -9.26 -16.32 9.43
N ALA A 300 -9.06 -15.72 8.25
CA ALA A 300 -8.43 -14.41 8.13
C ALA A 300 -9.28 -13.25 8.69
N ALA A 301 -10.61 -13.35 8.68
CA ALA A 301 -11.48 -12.38 9.34
C ALA A 301 -11.49 -12.55 10.87
N ALA A 302 -11.34 -13.79 11.36
CA ALA A 302 -11.36 -14.10 12.78
C ALA A 302 -10.00 -13.93 13.47
N TRP A 303 -8.89 -14.09 12.74
CA TRP A 303 -7.52 -14.02 13.25
C TRP A 303 -6.83 -12.75 12.79
N THR A 304 -6.78 -11.74 13.64
CA THR A 304 -6.15 -10.44 13.36
C THR A 304 -4.78 -10.35 14.03
N SER A 305 -3.92 -9.49 13.48
CA SER A 305 -2.76 -8.99 14.23
C SER A 305 -3.23 -8.14 15.42
N PRO A 306 -2.42 -7.93 16.47
CA PRO A 306 -2.79 -7.06 17.59
C PRO A 306 -2.83 -5.62 17.11
N SER A 307 -3.99 -4.96 17.21
CA SER A 307 -4.02 -3.51 16.98
C SER A 307 -3.31 -2.81 18.15
N PRO A 308 -2.33 -1.92 17.90
CA PRO A 308 -1.79 -1.04 18.93
C PRO A 308 -2.78 0.06 19.34
N GLY A 309 -3.98 0.11 18.74
CA GLY A 309 -4.90 1.23 18.86
C GLY A 309 -4.35 2.49 18.19
N PHE A 310 -4.92 3.65 18.55
CA PHE A 310 -4.34 4.95 18.20
C PHE A 310 -2.96 5.09 18.84
N THR A 311 -2.01 5.66 18.10
CA THR A 311 -0.64 5.92 18.59
C THR A 311 -0.19 7.31 18.17
N ALA A 312 0.80 7.89 18.85
CA ALA A 312 1.33 9.21 18.47
C ALA A 312 1.91 9.21 17.05
N ALA A 313 2.68 8.17 16.69
CA ALA A 313 3.16 7.95 15.32
C ALA A 313 2.02 7.77 14.30
N GLY A 314 0.92 7.13 14.70
CA GLY A 314 -0.29 7.02 13.91
C GLY A 314 -1.00 8.36 13.69
N LEU A 315 -1.00 9.27 14.66
CA LEU A 315 -1.69 10.55 14.57
C LEU A 315 -0.87 11.69 13.93
N GLY A 316 0.45 11.68 14.09
CA GLY A 316 1.35 12.78 13.68
C GLY A 316 2.54 12.36 12.81
N GLY A 317 2.59 11.10 12.38
CA GLY A 317 3.54 10.68 11.33
C GLY A 317 3.26 11.39 10.00
N LEU A 318 4.27 11.45 9.13
CA LEU A 318 4.07 11.96 7.78
C LEU A 318 3.21 10.94 6.99
N PRO A 319 2.02 11.30 6.48
CA PRO A 319 1.23 10.42 5.63
C PRO A 319 1.97 10.22 4.30
N THR A 320 1.78 9.09 3.63
CA THR A 320 2.16 9.00 2.22
C THR A 320 1.25 9.90 1.38
N GLY A 321 1.64 10.19 0.13
CA GLY A 321 0.72 10.80 -0.84
C GLY A 321 -0.52 9.92 -1.03
N ASP A 322 -0.27 8.63 -1.27
CA ASP A 322 -1.26 7.61 -1.60
C ASP A 322 -1.84 6.93 -0.35
N THR A 323 -2.96 7.46 0.13
CA THR A 323 -3.65 6.94 1.33
C THR A 323 -4.16 5.51 1.21
N LEU A 324 -4.17 4.86 0.04
CA LEU A 324 -4.40 3.41 -0.01
C LEU A 324 -3.27 2.65 0.70
N ILE A 325 -2.04 3.18 0.73
CA ILE A 325 -0.92 2.63 1.49
C ILE A 325 -1.12 2.86 3.00
N ASP A 326 -1.52 4.07 3.40
CA ASP A 326 -1.66 4.44 4.83
C ASP A 326 -2.84 3.71 5.53
N VAL A 327 -3.93 3.48 4.79
CA VAL A 327 -5.24 3.08 5.34
C VAL A 327 -5.72 1.72 4.84
N ALA A 328 -5.54 1.39 3.56
CA ALA A 328 -6.22 0.25 2.92
C ALA A 328 -5.26 -0.86 2.45
N ALA A 329 -4.08 -0.94 3.05
CA ALA A 329 -3.06 -1.97 2.82
C ALA A 329 -2.71 -2.20 1.34
N GLN A 330 -2.69 -1.13 0.54
CA GLN A 330 -1.95 -1.19 -0.73
C GLN A 330 -0.46 -1.37 -0.40
N PRO A 331 0.24 -2.35 -1.01
CA PRO A 331 1.65 -2.58 -0.76
C PRO A 331 2.49 -1.35 -1.10
N GLY A 332 3.19 -0.82 -0.10
CA GLY A 332 4.10 0.30 -0.29
C GLY A 332 4.87 0.65 0.99
N PRO A 333 6.10 1.17 0.85
CA PRO A 333 6.88 1.64 1.98
C PRO A 333 6.26 2.92 2.57
N ARG A 334 6.59 3.18 3.85
CA ARG A 334 6.14 4.38 4.58
C ARG A 334 6.65 5.67 3.92
N ALA A 335 6.16 6.81 4.39
CA ALA A 335 6.52 8.11 3.81
C ALA A 335 7.98 8.45 4.14
N ILE A 336 8.71 9.02 3.17
CA ILE A 336 10.06 9.55 3.38
C ILE A 336 9.95 11.03 3.79
N GLY A 337 10.46 11.39 4.97
CA GLY A 337 10.43 12.79 5.43
C GLY A 337 10.39 12.99 6.95
N SER A 338 10.29 14.25 7.36
CA SER A 338 9.70 14.69 8.63
C SER A 338 9.14 16.11 8.42
N LEU A 339 8.22 16.54 9.29
CA LEU A 339 7.63 17.88 9.26
C LEU A 339 8.48 18.83 10.13
N SER A 340 8.75 20.06 9.69
CA SER A 340 9.53 21.04 10.47
C SER A 340 8.80 21.61 11.68
N ARG A 341 7.48 21.45 11.72
CA ARG A 341 6.57 21.87 12.81
C ARG A 341 5.44 20.88 12.86
N LEU A 342 5.02 20.51 14.07
CA LEU A 342 4.04 19.45 14.28
C LEU A 342 4.55 18.12 13.67
N GLY A 343 5.84 17.83 13.85
CA GLY A 343 6.47 16.54 13.55
C GLY A 343 6.61 15.68 14.80
N LEU A 344 7.01 14.41 14.64
CA LEU A 344 7.27 13.50 15.77
C LEU A 344 8.56 13.82 16.53
N ASP A 345 9.41 14.68 15.96
CA ASP A 345 10.64 15.23 16.51
C ASP A 345 10.43 16.53 17.32
N ASP A 346 9.22 17.10 17.31
CA ASP A 346 8.78 18.20 18.17
C ASP A 346 8.29 17.63 19.52
N PRO A 347 8.99 17.86 20.65
CA PRO A 347 8.63 17.23 21.93
C PRO A 347 7.28 17.68 22.49
N GLU A 348 6.86 18.93 22.23
CA GLU A 348 5.58 19.45 22.71
C GLU A 348 4.42 18.85 21.90
N HIS A 349 4.60 18.72 20.58
CA HIS A 349 3.63 18.04 19.72
C HIS A 349 3.57 16.54 20.01
N LEU A 350 4.70 15.87 20.20
CA LEU A 350 4.74 14.44 20.55
C LEU A 350 3.96 14.16 21.85
N ALA A 351 4.20 14.93 22.91
CA ALA A 351 3.45 14.80 24.15
C ALA A 351 1.94 15.06 23.98
N ALA A 352 1.56 16.01 23.11
CA ALA A 352 0.16 16.26 22.77
C ALA A 352 -0.47 15.09 21.98
N LEU A 353 0.26 14.49 21.03
CA LEU A 353 -0.15 13.32 20.26
C LEU A 353 -0.31 12.07 21.12
N GLU A 354 0.56 11.86 22.12
CA GLU A 354 0.46 10.75 23.07
C GLU A 354 -0.79 10.89 23.96
N ALA A 355 -1.03 12.09 24.49
CA ALA A 355 -2.25 12.38 25.26
C ALA A 355 -3.52 12.21 24.41
N GLU A 356 -3.48 12.63 23.14
CA GLU A 356 -4.59 12.48 22.21
C GLU A 356 -4.83 11.01 21.83
N ALA A 357 -3.78 10.25 21.53
CA ALA A 357 -3.87 8.81 21.24
C ALA A 357 -4.51 8.07 22.42
N LYS A 358 -4.15 8.41 23.66
CA LYS A 358 -4.80 7.87 24.86
C LYS A 358 -6.29 8.24 24.88
N ALA A 359 -6.63 9.51 24.68
CA ALA A 359 -8.03 9.98 24.71
C ALA A 359 -8.90 9.31 23.63
N LEU A 360 -8.37 9.12 22.41
CA LEU A 360 -9.06 8.44 21.31
C LEU A 360 -9.22 6.94 21.56
N ASN A 361 -8.22 6.28 22.18
CA ASN A 361 -8.33 4.88 22.61
C ASN A 361 -9.36 4.69 23.73
N ASP A 362 -9.42 5.60 24.70
CA ASP A 362 -10.43 5.57 25.77
C ASP A 362 -11.84 5.87 25.22
N ALA A 363 -11.95 6.77 24.25
CA ALA A 363 -13.20 7.03 23.52
C ALA A 363 -13.66 5.79 22.74
N LEU A 364 -12.80 5.18 21.92
CA LEU A 364 -13.13 4.00 21.10
C LEU A 364 -13.62 2.82 21.95
N LYS A 365 -13.04 2.62 23.14
CA LYS A 365 -13.46 1.58 24.10
C LYS A 365 -14.79 1.84 24.79
N SER A 366 -15.24 3.10 24.88
CA SER A 366 -16.42 3.50 25.64
C SER A 366 -17.63 3.82 24.77
N SER A 367 -17.43 4.54 23.66
CA SER A 367 -18.40 4.77 22.58
C SER A 367 -17.64 5.13 21.31
N PRO A 368 -17.74 4.33 20.24
CA PRO A 368 -17.12 4.64 18.94
C PRO A 368 -17.52 6.01 18.39
N GLU A 369 -18.72 6.51 18.70
CA GLU A 369 -19.19 7.86 18.34
C GLU A 369 -18.48 8.97 19.13
N ALA A 370 -18.00 8.69 20.35
CA ALA A 370 -17.17 9.61 21.10
C ALA A 370 -15.81 9.83 20.43
N THR A 371 -15.28 8.83 19.70
CA THR A 371 -14.07 8.95 18.89
C THR A 371 -14.22 10.03 17.82
N LEU A 372 -15.38 10.13 17.16
CA LEU A 372 -15.65 11.17 16.16
C LEU A 372 -15.60 12.57 16.79
N LYS A 373 -16.34 12.78 17.88
CA LYS A 373 -16.36 14.07 18.59
C LYS A 373 -14.97 14.48 19.09
N ARG A 374 -14.17 13.50 19.53
CA ARG A 374 -12.80 13.75 19.99
C ARG A 374 -11.86 14.10 18.83
N LEU A 375 -11.97 13.39 17.70
CA LEU A 375 -11.24 13.68 16.48
C LEU A 375 -11.56 15.08 15.96
N ASP A 376 -12.83 15.49 15.93
CA ASP A 376 -13.25 16.83 15.48
C ASP A 376 -12.59 17.94 16.32
N VAL A 377 -12.50 17.76 17.64
CA VAL A 377 -11.79 18.68 18.55
C VAL A 377 -10.28 18.71 18.25
N TRP A 378 -9.66 17.55 18.01
CA TRP A 378 -8.23 17.46 17.69
C TRP A 378 -7.90 18.09 16.32
N VAL A 379 -8.68 17.80 15.28
CA VAL A 379 -8.57 18.38 13.95
C VAL A 379 -8.76 19.90 14.00
N SER A 380 -9.74 20.39 14.76
CA SER A 380 -9.95 21.84 14.96
C SER A 380 -8.76 22.51 15.66
N ARG A 381 -8.12 21.83 16.63
CA ARG A 381 -6.89 22.31 17.27
C ARG A 381 -5.72 22.36 16.29
N ILE A 382 -5.55 21.36 15.43
CA ILE A 382 -4.49 21.36 14.41
C ILE A 382 -4.72 22.48 13.38
N ASP A 383 -5.96 22.68 12.92
CA ASP A 383 -6.24 23.70 11.89
C ASP A 383 -5.96 25.13 12.39
N ALA A 384 -6.17 25.38 13.69
CA ALA A 384 -5.89 26.66 14.34
C ALA A 384 -4.41 27.11 14.32
N TYR A 385 -3.45 26.24 13.99
CA TYR A 385 -2.03 26.61 13.87
C TYR A 385 -1.72 27.51 12.66
N GLY A 386 -2.63 27.63 11.68
CA GLY A 386 -2.54 28.61 10.58
C GLY A 386 -1.44 28.39 9.53
N HIS A 387 -0.47 27.49 9.74
CA HIS A 387 0.59 27.14 8.79
C HIS A 387 0.33 25.83 8.03
N GLY A 388 0.95 25.63 6.87
CA GLY A 388 0.59 24.52 5.96
C GLY A 388 0.92 23.10 6.42
N SER A 389 1.84 22.88 7.37
CA SER A 389 2.08 21.52 7.92
C SER A 389 0.88 20.96 8.70
N ARG A 390 -0.12 21.81 9.02
CA ARG A 390 -1.39 21.39 9.61
C ARG A 390 -2.16 20.42 8.72
N TYR A 391 -2.10 20.58 7.40
CA TYR A 391 -2.85 19.74 6.46
C TYR A 391 -2.35 18.29 6.44
N TYR A 392 -1.04 18.05 6.53
CA TYR A 392 -0.49 16.71 6.70
C TYR A 392 -0.93 16.07 8.03
N ASN A 393 -0.93 16.83 9.12
CA ASN A 393 -1.41 16.34 10.43
C ASN A 393 -2.93 16.05 10.42
N ILE A 394 -3.75 16.88 9.77
CA ILE A 394 -5.20 16.64 9.61
C ILE A 394 -5.46 15.39 8.76
N LYS A 395 -4.75 15.26 7.62
CA LYS A 395 -4.80 14.07 6.77
C LYS A 395 -4.42 12.82 7.56
N GLN A 396 -3.31 12.86 8.29
CA GLN A 396 -2.84 11.71 9.08
C GLN A 396 -3.82 11.36 10.21
N ALA A 397 -4.31 12.33 10.97
CA ALA A 397 -5.28 12.09 12.05
C ALA A 397 -6.59 11.46 11.52
N ARG A 398 -7.06 11.91 10.34
CA ARG A 398 -8.21 11.29 9.66
C ARG A 398 -7.90 9.89 9.16
N ASN A 399 -6.76 9.67 8.50
CA ASN A 399 -6.31 8.36 8.03
C ASN A 399 -6.24 7.35 9.19
N GLU A 400 -5.65 7.77 10.32
CA GLU A 400 -5.58 6.96 11.54
C GLU A 400 -6.98 6.64 12.08
N ALA A 401 -7.87 7.62 12.18
CA ALA A 401 -9.22 7.39 12.68
C ALA A 401 -10.05 6.47 11.76
N VAL A 402 -9.97 6.63 10.44
CA VAL A 402 -10.57 5.68 9.48
C VAL A 402 -10.04 4.27 9.73
N ARG A 403 -8.71 4.13 9.79
CA ARG A 403 -8.03 2.85 10.02
C ARG A 403 -8.49 2.17 11.31
N ARG A 404 -8.44 2.87 12.44
CA ARG A 404 -8.74 2.32 13.77
C ARG A 404 -10.22 2.02 13.97
N LEU A 405 -11.12 2.86 13.45
CA LEU A 405 -12.55 2.59 13.46
C LEU A 405 -12.91 1.37 12.59
N ALA A 406 -12.31 1.26 11.41
CA ALA A 406 -12.56 0.15 10.50
C ALA A 406 -11.97 -1.19 11.02
N GLU A 407 -10.77 -1.16 11.61
CA GLU A 407 -10.17 -2.32 12.30
C GLU A 407 -11.01 -2.81 13.49
N ALA A 408 -11.66 -1.89 14.21
CA ALA A 408 -12.64 -2.22 15.25
C ALA A 408 -14.02 -2.65 14.71
N GLY A 409 -14.20 -2.78 13.39
CA GLY A 409 -15.45 -3.18 12.75
C GLY A 409 -16.49 -2.07 12.61
N HIS A 410 -16.18 -0.82 12.99
CA HIS A 410 -17.08 0.33 12.91
C HIS A 410 -17.03 1.01 11.53
N HIS A 411 -17.16 0.22 10.45
CA HIS A 411 -17.07 0.69 9.06
C HIS A 411 -17.97 1.92 8.75
N PRO A 412 -19.22 2.03 9.24
CA PRO A 412 -20.04 3.22 9.01
C PRO A 412 -19.47 4.50 9.64
N LEU A 413 -18.81 4.41 10.81
CA LEU A 413 -18.18 5.56 11.46
C LEU A 413 -16.85 5.92 10.81
N ALA A 414 -16.07 4.92 10.38
CA ALA A 414 -14.89 5.14 9.55
C ALA A 414 -15.25 5.88 8.24
N LEU A 415 -16.40 5.54 7.63
CA LEU A 415 -16.91 6.23 6.44
C LEU A 415 -17.31 7.69 6.73
N VAL A 416 -17.86 7.99 7.91
CA VAL A 416 -18.11 9.38 8.34
C VAL A 416 -16.80 10.17 8.40
N VAL A 417 -15.73 9.63 9.00
CA VAL A 417 -14.41 10.30 9.03
C VAL A 417 -13.84 10.48 7.62
N LEU A 418 -13.88 9.43 6.79
CA LEU A 418 -13.35 9.48 5.42
C LEU A 418 -14.02 10.58 4.60
N ARG A 419 -15.33 10.76 4.77
CA ARG A 419 -16.11 11.81 4.09
C ARG A 419 -15.75 13.24 4.53
N GLN A 420 -15.10 13.43 5.68
CA GLN A 420 -14.54 14.74 6.07
C GLN A 420 -13.36 15.20 5.19
N SER A 421 -12.79 14.30 4.38
CA SER A 421 -11.78 14.63 3.35
C SER A 421 -12.38 15.26 2.09
N TRP A 422 -13.69 15.54 2.07
CA TRP A 422 -14.38 16.26 0.99
C TRP A 422 -14.87 17.65 1.47
N PRO A 423 -14.77 18.71 0.63
CA PRO A 423 -14.08 18.73 -0.66
C PRO A 423 -12.56 18.49 -0.50
N LEU A 424 -11.91 17.95 -1.54
CA LEU A 424 -10.47 17.68 -1.51
C LEU A 424 -9.69 18.95 -1.17
N HIS A 425 -8.76 18.86 -0.22
CA HIS A 425 -7.94 19.99 0.15
C HIS A 425 -6.86 20.27 -0.90
N HIS A 426 -6.26 21.45 -0.81
CA HIS A 426 -5.29 22.00 -1.74
C HIS A 426 -4.05 21.07 -1.93
N GLN A 427 -3.60 20.41 -0.86
CA GLN A 427 -2.53 19.41 -0.87
C GLN A 427 -2.98 18.00 -1.30
N ASP A 428 -4.27 17.67 -1.22
CA ASP A 428 -4.76 16.34 -1.59
C ASP A 428 -4.48 16.03 -3.08
N TRP A 429 -4.40 17.08 -3.90
CA TRP A 429 -4.01 17.05 -5.32
C TRP A 429 -2.53 16.75 -5.58
N ALA A 430 -1.64 16.74 -4.58
CA ALA A 430 -0.24 16.31 -4.74
C ALA A 430 -0.10 14.78 -4.82
N CYS A 431 -1.22 14.04 -4.92
CA CYS A 431 -1.26 12.62 -5.20
C CYS A 431 -2.09 12.36 -6.47
N PRO A 432 -1.59 11.55 -7.44
CA PRO A 432 -2.37 11.13 -8.60
C PRO A 432 -3.71 10.53 -8.22
N ASN A 433 -4.77 10.84 -8.98
CA ASN A 433 -6.08 10.19 -8.83
C ASN A 433 -6.59 10.13 -7.37
N ARG A 434 -6.42 11.22 -6.63
CA ARG A 434 -6.82 11.31 -5.21
C ARG A 434 -8.30 11.02 -4.98
N GLU A 435 -9.17 11.46 -5.89
CA GLU A 435 -10.59 11.12 -5.89
C GLU A 435 -10.80 9.60 -5.96
N GLY A 436 -10.15 8.91 -6.91
CA GLY A 436 -10.20 7.46 -7.04
C GLY A 436 -9.72 6.73 -5.79
N ILE A 437 -8.64 7.21 -5.14
CA ILE A 437 -8.16 6.71 -3.85
C ILE A 437 -9.26 6.78 -2.77
N LEU A 438 -9.84 7.96 -2.53
CA LEU A 438 -10.84 8.12 -1.47
C LEU A 438 -12.12 7.32 -1.77
N ARG A 439 -12.56 7.30 -3.03
CA ARG A 439 -13.71 6.50 -3.46
C ARG A 439 -13.46 5.00 -3.32
N ALA A 440 -12.24 4.52 -3.55
CA ALA A 440 -11.88 3.11 -3.34
C ALA A 440 -12.00 2.71 -1.86
N ILE A 441 -11.51 3.55 -0.94
CA ILE A 441 -11.62 3.33 0.52
C ILE A 441 -13.09 3.38 0.94
N GLU A 442 -13.88 4.35 0.46
CA GLU A 442 -15.32 4.44 0.72
C GLU A 442 -16.04 3.18 0.24
N ALA A 443 -15.75 2.72 -0.97
CA ALA A 443 -16.37 1.55 -1.54
C ALA A 443 -16.03 0.27 -0.75
N ARG A 444 -14.77 0.08 -0.32
CA ARG A 444 -14.37 -1.03 0.57
C ARG A 444 -15.09 -0.97 1.92
N LEU A 445 -15.21 0.21 2.53
CA LEU A 445 -15.95 0.38 3.79
C LEU A 445 -17.44 0.00 3.62
N LEU A 446 -18.05 0.36 2.48
CA LEU A 446 -19.42 -0.04 2.15
C LEU A 446 -19.55 -1.56 1.95
N VAL A 447 -18.60 -2.21 1.26
CA VAL A 447 -18.58 -3.68 1.12
C VAL A 447 -18.53 -4.35 2.50
N LEU A 448 -17.63 -3.91 3.37
CA LEU A 448 -17.42 -4.50 4.69
C LEU A 448 -18.51 -4.11 5.71
N ALA A 449 -19.31 -3.08 5.42
CA ALA A 449 -20.56 -2.76 6.13
C ALA A 449 -21.76 -3.59 5.63
N GLY A 450 -21.64 -4.31 4.51
CA GLY A 450 -22.76 -4.99 3.86
C GLY A 450 -23.76 -4.04 3.17
N ASP A 451 -23.32 -2.83 2.82
CA ASP A 451 -24.18 -1.80 2.24
C ASP A 451 -24.50 -2.09 0.75
N PRO A 452 -25.77 -2.07 0.31
CA PRO A 452 -26.13 -2.35 -1.07
C PRO A 452 -25.57 -1.34 -2.08
N ALA A 453 -25.16 -0.14 -1.67
CA ALA A 453 -24.52 0.84 -2.53
C ALA A 453 -23.06 0.49 -2.88
N ALA A 454 -22.45 -0.50 -2.22
CA ALA A 454 -21.03 -0.84 -2.38
C ALA A 454 -20.62 -1.13 -3.84
N ALA A 455 -21.43 -1.86 -4.60
CA ALA A 455 -21.16 -2.15 -6.01
C ALA A 455 -21.11 -0.87 -6.87
N ALA A 456 -22.03 0.07 -6.63
CA ALA A 456 -22.08 1.35 -7.34
C ALA A 456 -20.91 2.27 -6.94
N ALA A 457 -20.51 2.24 -5.65
CA ALA A 457 -19.34 2.96 -5.17
C ALA A 457 -18.04 2.44 -5.80
N LEU A 458 -17.86 1.12 -5.88
CA LEU A 458 -16.72 0.49 -6.57
C LEU A 458 -16.67 0.87 -8.06
N GLN A 459 -17.82 0.84 -8.75
CA GLN A 459 -17.89 1.27 -10.16
C GLN A 459 -17.59 2.77 -10.33
N THR A 460 -17.96 3.60 -9.36
CA THR A 460 -17.65 5.04 -9.37
C THR A 460 -16.14 5.28 -9.16
N ALA A 461 -15.51 4.57 -8.22
CA ALA A 461 -14.06 4.61 -7.99
C ALA A 461 -13.28 4.17 -9.25
N TRP A 462 -13.73 3.09 -9.88
CA TRP A 462 -13.19 2.59 -11.15
C TRP A 462 -13.28 3.63 -12.26
N SER A 463 -14.48 4.17 -12.49
CA SER A 463 -14.75 5.13 -13.56
C SER A 463 -13.99 6.45 -13.37
N SER A 464 -13.88 6.95 -12.13
CA SER A 464 -13.08 8.15 -11.81
C SER A 464 -11.59 7.94 -12.09
N SER A 465 -11.09 6.74 -11.79
CA SER A 465 -9.68 6.38 -12.02
C SER A 465 -9.35 6.26 -13.51
N LEU A 466 -10.27 5.71 -14.31
CA LEU A 466 -10.15 5.68 -15.78
C LEU A 466 -10.27 7.06 -16.41
N GLU A 467 -11.11 7.95 -15.86
CA GLU A 467 -11.23 9.33 -16.34
C GLU A 467 -9.96 10.14 -16.08
N PHE A 468 -9.35 9.98 -14.89
CA PHE A 468 -8.05 10.59 -14.59
C PHE A 468 -6.96 10.16 -15.58
N LEU A 469 -6.96 8.90 -16.05
CA LEU A 469 -6.01 8.43 -17.06
C LEU A 469 -6.21 9.09 -18.43
N LYS A 470 -7.46 9.31 -18.87
CA LYS A 470 -7.72 10.09 -20.09
C LYS A 470 -7.20 11.52 -19.98
N GLN A 471 -7.27 12.12 -18.79
CA GLN A 471 -6.72 13.46 -18.53
C GLN A 471 -5.19 13.46 -18.59
N VAL A 472 -4.52 12.40 -18.09
CA VAL A 472 -3.08 12.18 -18.27
C VAL A 472 -2.73 12.05 -19.75
N ASP A 473 -3.44 11.22 -20.52
CA ASP A 473 -3.21 11.03 -21.96
C ASP A 473 -3.40 12.34 -22.74
N ALA A 474 -4.42 13.13 -22.40
CA ALA A 474 -4.66 14.44 -23.00
C ALA A 474 -3.58 15.47 -22.64
N ALA A 475 -3.07 15.46 -21.41
CA ALA A 475 -1.99 16.34 -20.97
C ALA A 475 -0.65 16.00 -21.63
N GLU A 476 -0.36 14.71 -21.80
CA GLU A 476 0.82 14.24 -22.52
C GLU A 476 0.75 14.61 -24.02
N ALA A 477 -0.38 14.36 -24.68
CA ALA A 477 -0.58 14.66 -26.09
C ALA A 477 -0.57 16.17 -26.41
N ALA A 478 -1.04 17.01 -25.49
CA ALA A 478 -1.04 18.46 -25.66
C ALA A 478 0.33 19.11 -25.39
N GLY A 479 1.26 18.39 -24.77
CA GLY A 479 2.63 18.82 -24.53
C GLY A 479 2.79 19.93 -23.46
N PRO A 480 4.03 20.43 -23.25
CA PRO A 480 4.35 21.33 -22.16
C PRO A 480 3.66 22.69 -22.27
N GLY A 481 2.58 22.91 -21.50
CA GLY A 481 1.89 24.19 -21.44
C GLY A 481 0.36 24.13 -21.37
N ALA A 482 -0.26 23.02 -21.77
CA ALA A 482 -1.70 22.84 -21.65
C ALA A 482 -2.15 22.65 -20.20
N GLY A 483 -3.39 23.03 -19.88
CA GLY A 483 -4.07 22.77 -18.60
C GLY A 483 -3.70 23.67 -17.42
N LEU A 484 -4.23 23.33 -16.23
CA LEU A 484 -3.99 24.07 -14.99
C LEU A 484 -2.58 23.78 -14.47
N LYS A 485 -1.84 24.85 -14.13
CA LYS A 485 -0.53 24.78 -13.49
C LYS A 485 -0.58 25.36 -12.08
N PRO A 486 0.19 24.80 -11.14
CA PRO A 486 0.36 25.41 -9.82
C PRO A 486 1.03 26.78 -9.95
N PRO A 487 0.76 27.72 -9.01
CA PRO A 487 1.58 28.90 -8.89
C PRO A 487 3.01 28.44 -8.58
N SER A 488 3.98 28.98 -9.29
CA SER A 488 5.38 28.75 -8.93
C SER A 488 5.58 29.17 -7.47
N PRO A 489 6.26 28.35 -6.64
CA PRO A 489 6.72 28.85 -5.35
C PRO A 489 7.53 30.12 -5.63
N GLY A 490 7.12 31.23 -5.01
CA GLY A 490 7.78 32.52 -5.22
C GLY A 490 9.28 32.40 -4.96
N PRO A 491 10.12 33.33 -5.49
CA PRO A 491 11.55 33.29 -5.22
C PRO A 491 11.73 33.21 -3.70
N ILE A 492 12.37 32.11 -3.23
CA ILE A 492 12.65 31.91 -1.81
C ILE A 492 13.38 33.15 -1.36
N SER A 493 12.70 33.99 -0.58
CA SER A 493 13.18 35.32 -0.22
C SER A 493 14.48 35.11 0.54
N GLY A 494 15.59 35.42 -0.13
CA GLY A 494 16.91 34.98 0.28
C GLY A 494 17.24 35.50 1.66
N GLY A 495 17.04 34.65 2.67
CA GLY A 495 17.62 34.85 3.98
C GLY A 495 19.11 34.96 3.74
N THR A 496 19.66 36.16 3.96
CA THR A 496 21.10 36.46 3.80
C THR A 496 21.88 35.31 4.40
N PRO A 497 22.82 34.67 3.66
CA PRO A 497 23.55 33.54 4.20
C PRO A 497 24.17 33.95 5.53
N GLY A 498 23.70 33.32 6.60
CA GLY A 498 24.19 33.59 7.95
C GLY A 498 25.71 33.45 7.95
N GLY A 499 26.38 34.34 8.68
CA GLY A 499 27.84 34.36 8.74
C GLY A 499 28.43 33.00 9.11
N PRO A 500 29.73 32.79 8.83
CA PRO A 500 30.39 31.50 9.00
C PRO A 500 30.11 30.91 10.39
N PRO A 501 29.88 29.58 10.49
CA PRO A 501 29.41 28.96 11.72
C PRO A 501 30.33 29.32 12.88
N GLY A 502 29.75 29.91 13.93
CA GLY A 502 30.45 30.16 15.17
C GLY A 502 30.99 28.84 15.75
N PRO A 503 32.14 28.88 16.46
CA PRO A 503 32.72 27.66 17.03
C PRO A 503 31.71 26.99 17.98
N PRO A 504 31.66 25.65 18.01
CA PRO A 504 30.67 24.93 18.80
C PRO A 504 30.78 25.28 20.29
N PRO A 505 29.65 25.43 21.01
CA PRO A 505 29.67 25.71 22.44
C PRO A 505 30.39 24.57 23.18
N GLY A 506 31.31 24.95 24.06
CA GLY A 506 32.21 24.02 24.73
C GLY A 506 31.49 22.93 25.51
N GLY A 507 31.99 21.69 25.40
CA GLY A 507 31.39 20.53 26.04
C GLY A 507 31.35 20.64 27.57
N HIS A 508 30.15 20.58 28.14
CA HIS A 508 29.96 20.35 29.57
C HIS A 508 30.28 18.88 29.90
N THR A 509 31.49 18.63 30.38
CA THR A 509 31.85 17.36 31.03
C THR A 509 31.10 17.20 32.35
N PRO A 510 30.55 16.00 32.66
CA PRO A 510 29.94 15.76 33.97
C PRO A 510 30.99 15.80 35.07
N ARG A 511 30.76 16.60 36.12
CA ARG A 511 31.57 16.54 37.35
C ARG A 511 31.22 15.27 38.14
N GLY A 512 32.16 14.34 38.22
CA GLY A 512 32.12 13.23 39.17
C GLY A 512 32.26 13.71 40.64
N PRO A 513 31.96 12.84 41.62
CA PRO A 513 31.89 13.22 43.03
C PRO A 513 33.27 13.50 43.64
N HIS A 514 33.29 14.39 44.64
CA HIS A 514 34.49 14.76 45.37
C HIS A 514 34.98 13.66 46.33
N THR A 515 36.27 13.32 46.23
CA THR A 515 37.03 12.62 47.26
C THR A 515 38.08 13.57 47.84
N PRO A 516 38.17 13.78 49.17
CA PRO A 516 39.21 14.62 49.75
C PRO A 516 40.56 13.88 49.83
N ALA A 517 41.65 14.57 49.50
CA ALA A 517 43.01 14.05 49.66
C ALA A 517 43.54 14.27 51.09
N PRO A 518 44.38 13.37 51.63
CA PRO A 518 44.94 13.51 52.97
C PRO A 518 46.13 14.49 52.99
N GLY A 519 46.19 15.33 54.02
CA GLY A 519 47.37 16.14 54.33
C GLY A 519 48.44 15.35 55.08
N ARG A 520 49.71 15.68 54.81
CA ARG A 520 50.94 15.37 55.58
C ARG A 520 52.00 16.44 55.26
N PRO A 521 53.03 16.67 56.09
CA PRO A 521 53.38 15.93 57.32
C PRO A 521 52.46 16.21 58.51
#